data_AF-A0A250XDG8-F1
#
_entry.id   AF-A0A250XDG8-F1
#
_cell.length_a   1.000
_cell.length_b   1.000
_cell.length_c   1.000
_cell.angle_alpha   90.00
_cell.angle_beta   90.00
_cell.angle_gamma   90.00
#
_symmetry.space_group_name_H-M   'P 1'
#
loop_
_entity.id
_entity.type
_entity.pdbx_description
1 polymer ?
#
loop_
_entity_poly.entity_id
_entity_poly.type
_entity_poly.pdbx_seq_one_letter_code
_entity_poly.pdbx_strand_id
1 'polypeptide(L)'
;MIPSTFSSSNTAKTSCCRPRNLASVQYTQKHEFTFRIISKNRLSFSFDVRRKYGNGVTSATKGFGAPPKTLKVFEPENPCPCGSGQTYKGCCNQYHSGATPSTPELLLRSRYSAYFIKNAEYIADTTHPESEEFTGSRASYISAVKATQRRMDLRSLEVKKIEEGRAPQEAFIDFKMTFMDRGSKNPSLITRNERSRFLCVGGKWMFIDSDFEQT
;
A
#
# COMPACT_ATOMS: atom_id res chain seq x y z
N MET A 1 21.83 46.34 -19.65
CA MET A 1 21.53 45.92 -18.26
C MET A 1 20.08 45.45 -18.23
N ILE A 2 19.85 44.15 -18.11
CA ILE A 2 18.51 43.56 -17.98
C ILE A 2 18.54 42.74 -16.68
N PRO A 3 17.68 42.97 -15.68
CA PRO A 3 17.56 42.04 -14.58
C PRO A 3 16.58 40.93 -14.96
N SER A 4 17.08 39.70 -14.91
CA SER A 4 16.28 38.47 -14.98
C SER A 4 15.51 38.32 -13.66
N THR A 5 14.18 38.41 -13.72
CA THR A 5 13.31 38.06 -12.60
C THR A 5 13.12 36.54 -12.56
N PHE A 6 13.69 35.90 -11.55
CA PHE A 6 13.46 34.49 -11.25
C PHE A 6 12.06 34.31 -10.65
N SER A 7 11.11 33.84 -11.47
CA SER A 7 9.76 33.51 -11.02
C SER A 7 9.78 32.15 -10.31
N SER A 8 9.66 32.17 -8.98
CA SER A 8 9.44 30.95 -8.19
C SER A 8 7.98 30.52 -8.35
N SER A 9 7.74 29.45 -9.10
CA SER A 9 6.44 28.79 -9.17
C SER A 9 6.15 28.06 -7.86
N ASN A 10 5.31 28.69 -7.04
CA ASN A 10 4.81 28.13 -5.79
C ASN A 10 3.82 26.99 -6.09
N THR A 11 4.27 25.74 -5.97
CA THR A 11 3.39 24.57 -6.11
C THR A 11 2.54 24.44 -4.86
N ALA A 12 1.30 24.90 -4.94
CA ALA A 12 0.29 24.74 -3.89
C ALA A 12 0.00 23.23 -3.70
N LYS A 13 0.71 22.60 -2.77
CA LYS A 13 0.45 21.21 -2.37
C LYS A 13 -0.93 21.13 -1.74
N THR A 14 -1.79 20.30 -2.31
CA THR A 14 -3.19 20.11 -1.91
C THR A 14 -3.26 19.37 -0.58
N SER A 15 -3.27 20.13 0.50
CA SER A 15 -3.52 19.59 1.83
C SER A 15 -4.96 19.11 1.95
N CYS A 16 -5.15 17.93 2.54
CA CYS A 16 -6.49 17.41 2.91
C CYS A 16 -7.23 18.36 3.87
N CYS A 17 -6.48 19.19 4.62
CA CYS A 17 -6.99 20.03 5.69
C CYS A 17 -7.38 21.45 5.25
N ARG A 18 -7.55 21.73 3.95
CA ARG A 18 -8.00 23.07 3.52
C ARG A 18 -9.54 23.14 3.58
N PRO A 19 -10.15 23.97 4.44
CA PRO A 19 -11.60 24.18 4.42
C PRO A 19 -11.95 24.90 3.10
N ARG A 20 -12.62 24.22 2.17
CA ARG A 20 -13.41 24.88 1.13
C ARG A 20 -14.83 24.98 1.67
N ASN A 21 -15.44 26.17 1.57
CA ASN A 21 -16.83 26.43 1.96
C ASN A 21 -17.74 25.30 1.47
N LEU A 22 -18.36 24.59 2.41
CA LEU A 22 -19.21 23.44 2.18
C LEU A 22 -20.54 23.89 1.56
N ALA A 23 -20.67 23.76 0.24
CA ALA A 23 -21.97 23.44 -0.34
C ALA A 23 -22.15 21.93 -0.20
N SER A 24 -23.16 21.52 0.55
CA SER A 24 -23.52 20.14 0.83
C SER A 24 -23.80 19.36 -0.47
N VAL A 25 -22.88 18.48 -0.87
CA VAL A 25 -23.15 17.49 -1.92
C VAL A 25 -23.89 16.34 -1.27
N GLN A 26 -25.21 16.28 -1.50
CA GLN A 26 -26.02 15.12 -1.13
C GLN A 26 -25.69 13.98 -2.11
N TYR A 27 -25.09 12.92 -1.58
CA TYR A 27 -24.94 11.65 -2.30
C TYR A 27 -26.27 10.90 -2.26
N THR A 28 -26.98 10.85 -3.37
CA THR A 28 -28.22 10.07 -3.49
C THR A 28 -27.89 8.59 -3.57
N GLN A 29 -28.09 7.89 -2.45
CA GLN A 29 -28.04 6.44 -2.34
C GLN A 29 -29.34 5.84 -2.92
N LYS A 30 -29.25 5.08 -4.01
CA LYS A 30 -30.28 4.11 -4.41
C LYS A 30 -29.60 2.92 -5.04
N HIS A 31 -29.54 1.81 -4.32
CA HIS A 31 -29.76 0.48 -4.88
C HIS A 31 -30.17 -0.45 -3.74
N GLU A 32 -31.46 -0.76 -3.69
CA GLU A 32 -31.99 -1.91 -2.95
C GLU A 32 -31.42 -3.19 -3.57
N PHE A 33 -30.83 -4.05 -2.75
CA PHE A 33 -30.55 -5.44 -3.13
C PHE A 33 -31.32 -6.38 -2.20
N THR A 34 -32.43 -6.90 -2.74
CA THR A 34 -33.18 -8.02 -2.17
C THR A 34 -32.35 -9.29 -2.26
N PHE A 35 -31.96 -9.85 -1.11
CA PHE A 35 -31.33 -11.16 -1.02
C PHE A 35 -32.37 -12.27 -1.22
N ARG A 36 -32.21 -13.07 -2.27
CA ARG A 36 -32.94 -14.33 -2.46
C ARG A 36 -32.05 -15.46 -1.94
N ILE A 37 -32.47 -16.05 -0.82
CA ILE A 37 -31.85 -17.23 -0.23
C ILE A 37 -32.10 -18.42 -1.18
N ILE A 38 -31.03 -19.06 -1.65
CA ILE A 38 -31.10 -20.42 -2.19
C ILE A 38 -30.14 -21.30 -1.38
N SER A 39 -30.68 -22.46 -1.02
CA SER A 39 -30.32 -23.33 0.07
C SER A 39 -29.13 -24.27 -0.19
N LYS A 40 -28.46 -24.59 0.93
CA LYS A 40 -27.98 -25.93 1.36
C LYS A 40 -27.23 -26.76 0.32
N ASN A 41 -25.91 -26.93 0.54
CA ASN A 41 -25.38 -28.28 0.65
C ASN A 41 -24.26 -28.38 1.68
N ARG A 42 -24.47 -29.35 2.58
CA ARG A 42 -23.75 -29.64 3.81
C ARG A 42 -22.78 -30.77 3.50
N LEU A 43 -21.48 -30.54 3.58
CA LEU A 43 -20.51 -31.62 3.74
C LEU A 43 -19.76 -31.38 5.05
N SER A 44 -20.18 -32.14 6.05
CA SER A 44 -19.50 -32.32 7.32
C SER A 44 -18.21 -33.09 7.09
N PHE A 45 -17.08 -32.51 7.47
CA PHE A 45 -15.85 -33.26 7.73
C PHE A 45 -15.69 -33.39 9.24
N SER A 46 -15.80 -34.63 9.72
CA SER A 46 -15.57 -35.02 11.11
C SER A 46 -14.07 -34.98 11.41
N PHE A 47 -13.69 -34.24 12.45
CA PHE A 47 -12.37 -34.30 13.07
C PHE A 47 -12.36 -35.46 14.07
N ASP A 48 -11.57 -36.51 13.81
CA ASP A 48 -11.25 -37.54 14.79
C ASP A 48 -9.90 -37.19 15.43
N VAL A 49 -9.94 -36.76 16.69
CA VAL A 49 -8.76 -36.52 17.53
C VAL A 49 -8.54 -37.77 18.37
N ARG A 50 -7.57 -38.60 17.98
CA ARG A 50 -6.98 -39.62 18.87
C ARG A 50 -5.61 -40.09 18.38
N ARG A 51 -4.55 -39.75 19.14
CA ARG A 51 -3.46 -40.64 19.58
C ARG A 51 -2.53 -39.83 20.50
N LYS A 52 -2.56 -40.09 21.81
CA LYS A 52 -1.73 -41.05 22.56
C LYS A 52 -0.31 -40.53 22.77
N TYR A 53 -0.08 -39.99 23.98
CA TYR A 53 1.23 -39.82 24.60
C TYR A 53 1.94 -41.18 24.67
N GLY A 54 3.14 -41.25 24.09
CA GLY A 54 4.07 -42.36 24.23
C GLY A 54 5.40 -41.83 24.76
N ASN A 55 5.76 -42.29 25.95
CA ASN A 55 7.05 -42.09 26.59
C ASN A 55 8.16 -42.72 25.74
N GLY A 56 9.20 -41.96 25.42
CA GLY A 56 10.36 -42.43 24.68
C GLY A 56 11.50 -41.43 24.79
N VAL A 57 12.29 -41.57 25.85
CA VAL A 57 13.56 -40.86 26.01
C VAL A 57 14.56 -41.52 25.06
N THR A 58 14.86 -40.88 23.94
CA THR A 58 16.08 -41.11 23.18
C THR A 58 16.81 -39.78 23.03
N SER A 59 17.96 -39.71 23.70
CA SER A 59 18.91 -38.60 23.58
C SER A 59 19.50 -38.64 22.17
N ALA A 60 19.08 -37.69 21.34
CA ALA A 60 19.71 -37.39 20.08
C ALA A 60 20.05 -35.89 20.09
N THR A 61 21.32 -35.57 20.25
CA THR A 61 21.86 -34.23 20.03
C THR A 61 21.73 -33.88 18.55
N LYS A 62 20.52 -33.46 18.14
CA LYS A 62 20.31 -32.75 16.88
C LYS A 62 20.94 -31.37 17.06
N GLY A 63 22.04 -31.13 16.34
CA GLY A 63 22.62 -29.80 16.22
C GLY A 63 21.53 -28.81 15.84
N PHE A 64 21.48 -27.67 16.54
CA PHE A 64 20.64 -26.54 16.16
C PHE A 64 21.01 -26.20 14.72
N GLY A 65 20.08 -26.43 13.79
CA GLY A 65 20.25 -26.03 12.40
C GLY A 65 20.71 -24.58 12.37
N ALA A 66 21.59 -24.25 11.41
CA ALA A 66 22.11 -22.90 11.24
C ALA A 66 20.95 -21.89 11.39
N PRO A 67 21.15 -20.82 12.19
CA PRO A 67 20.09 -19.83 12.39
C PRO A 67 19.58 -19.39 11.02
N PRO A 68 18.25 -19.26 10.83
CA PRO A 68 17.69 -18.75 9.60
C PRO A 68 18.45 -17.49 9.22
N LYS A 69 18.91 -17.37 7.96
CA LYS A 69 19.52 -16.14 7.47
C LYS A 69 18.60 -14.99 7.85
N THR A 70 19.04 -14.16 8.80
CA THR A 70 18.26 -13.07 9.37
C THR A 70 17.73 -12.24 8.21
N LEU A 71 16.40 -12.18 8.07
CA LEU A 71 15.77 -11.26 7.13
C LEU A 71 16.34 -9.89 7.46
N LYS A 72 17.05 -9.30 6.50
CA LYS A 72 17.73 -8.01 6.67
C LYS A 72 16.67 -6.99 7.10
N VAL A 73 16.69 -6.61 8.37
CA VAL A 73 15.81 -5.56 8.91
C VAL A 73 16.16 -4.27 8.18
N PHE A 74 15.16 -3.53 7.71
CA PHE A 74 15.39 -2.25 7.07
C PHE A 74 15.63 -1.20 8.14
N GLU A 75 16.90 -0.82 8.31
CA GLU A 75 17.32 0.07 9.40
C GLU A 75 16.78 1.51 9.24
N PRO A 76 16.44 2.21 10.36
CA PRO A 76 15.91 3.57 10.35
C PRO A 76 16.78 4.61 9.64
N GLU A 77 18.10 4.46 9.70
CA GLU A 77 19.05 5.41 9.13
C GLU A 77 19.38 5.15 7.65
N ASN A 78 18.83 4.09 7.05
CA ASN A 78 18.94 3.86 5.61
C ASN A 78 18.21 4.97 4.83
N PRO A 79 18.66 5.30 3.60
CA PRO A 79 17.92 6.17 2.70
C PRO A 79 16.48 5.68 2.50
N CYS A 80 15.52 6.58 2.56
CA CYS A 80 14.11 6.23 2.43
C CYS A 80 13.83 5.64 1.04
N PRO A 81 13.15 4.48 0.94
CA PRO A 81 12.89 3.82 -0.35
C PRO A 81 12.08 4.68 -1.33
N CYS A 82 11.27 5.62 -0.83
CA CYS A 82 10.46 6.50 -1.69
C CYS A 82 11.28 7.49 -2.55
N GLY A 83 12.60 7.49 -2.47
CA GLY A 83 13.48 8.35 -3.27
C GLY A 83 13.48 9.81 -2.86
N SER A 84 13.14 10.13 -1.61
CA SER A 84 13.12 11.52 -1.11
C SER A 84 14.50 12.10 -0.80
N GLY A 85 15.55 11.26 -0.76
CA GLY A 85 16.90 11.63 -0.32
C GLY A 85 17.08 11.72 1.20
N GLN A 86 16.00 11.63 1.98
CA GLN A 86 16.06 11.62 3.45
C GLN A 86 16.26 10.20 4.00
N THR A 87 16.64 10.07 5.27
CA THR A 87 16.61 8.77 5.96
C THR A 87 15.17 8.27 6.11
N TYR A 88 15.00 6.96 6.22
CA TYR A 88 13.67 6.37 6.42
C TYR A 88 13.00 6.91 7.69
N LYS A 89 13.77 7.03 8.78
CA LYS A 89 13.33 7.63 10.05
C LYS A 89 12.80 9.05 9.89
N GLY A 90 13.50 9.91 9.14
CA GLY A 90 13.10 11.30 8.88
C GLY A 90 12.00 11.45 7.83
N CYS A 91 11.71 10.38 7.08
CA CYS A 91 10.78 10.40 5.97
C CYS A 91 9.55 9.51 6.23
N CYS A 92 9.45 8.33 5.62
CA CYS A 92 8.22 7.55 5.62
C CYS A 92 7.91 6.87 6.97
N ASN A 93 8.90 6.70 7.84
CA ASN A 93 8.69 6.04 9.13
C ASN A 93 7.68 6.76 10.02
N GLN A 94 7.61 8.10 9.96
CA GLN A 94 6.64 8.86 10.75
C GLN A 94 5.19 8.45 10.44
N TYR A 95 4.89 8.18 9.15
CA TYR A 95 3.56 7.75 8.72
C TYR A 95 3.30 6.28 9.08
N HIS A 96 4.31 5.43 8.92
CA HIS A 96 4.23 4.04 9.36
C HIS A 96 4.12 3.89 10.89
N SER A 97 4.46 4.94 11.65
CA SER A 97 4.34 5.02 13.10
C SER A 97 3.07 5.75 13.56
N GLY A 98 2.15 6.09 12.65
CA GLY A 98 0.83 6.63 12.98
C GLY A 98 0.58 8.09 12.60
N ALA A 99 1.57 8.83 12.09
CA ALA A 99 1.31 10.15 11.51
C ALA A 99 0.44 10.03 10.25
N THR A 100 -0.41 11.03 9.98
CA THR A 100 -1.25 11.05 8.78
C THR A 100 -0.57 11.83 7.66
N PRO A 101 -0.39 11.26 6.45
CA PRO A 101 0.09 12.00 5.30
C PRO A 101 -0.85 13.16 4.95
N SER A 102 -0.32 14.39 4.95
CA SER A 102 -1.14 15.60 4.72
C SER A 102 -1.45 15.87 3.25
N THR A 103 -0.74 15.22 2.33
CA THR A 103 -0.88 15.35 0.88
C THR A 103 -0.96 13.97 0.22
N PRO A 104 -1.57 13.84 -0.97
CA PRO A 104 -1.66 12.56 -1.66
C PRO A 104 -0.27 12.05 -2.10
N GLU A 105 0.68 12.95 -2.39
CA GLU A 105 2.07 12.57 -2.71
C GLU A 105 2.77 11.92 -1.51
N LEU A 106 2.60 12.47 -0.31
CA LEU A 106 3.15 11.87 0.91
C LEU A 106 2.55 10.48 1.14
N LEU A 107 1.26 10.31 0.83
CA LEU A 107 0.62 9.00 0.91
C LEU A 107 1.18 8.02 -0.12
N LEU A 108 1.32 8.42 -1.39
CA LEU A 108 1.93 7.57 -2.43
C LEU A 108 3.35 7.11 -2.01
N ARG A 109 4.19 8.05 -1.58
CA ARG A 109 5.59 7.79 -1.17
C ARG A 109 5.69 6.87 0.04
N SER A 110 4.83 7.08 1.04
CA SER A 110 4.77 6.20 2.22
C SER A 110 4.27 4.81 1.86
N ARG A 111 3.21 4.69 1.04
CA ARG A 111 2.74 3.39 0.53
C ARG A 111 3.81 2.63 -0.24
N TYR A 112 4.55 3.32 -1.13
CA TYR A 112 5.70 2.71 -1.82
C TYR A 112 6.74 2.15 -0.83
N SER A 113 7.09 2.94 0.19
CA SER A 113 8.05 2.50 1.21
C SER A 113 7.51 1.33 2.03
N ALA A 114 6.22 1.29 2.32
CA ALA A 114 5.56 0.18 3.00
C ALA A 114 5.61 -1.13 2.18
N TYR A 115 5.43 -1.06 0.86
CA TYR A 115 5.67 -2.21 -0.04
C TYR A 115 7.13 -2.68 -0.01
N PHE A 116 8.08 -1.75 0.05
CA PHE A 116 9.50 -2.06 0.13
C PHE A 116 9.84 -2.79 1.43
N ILE A 117 9.43 -2.26 2.59
CA ILE A 117 9.76 -2.80 3.92
C ILE A 117 8.81 -3.92 4.39
N LYS A 118 7.84 -4.31 3.57
CA LYS A 118 6.87 -5.39 3.85
C LYS A 118 5.88 -5.08 4.98
N ASN A 119 5.48 -3.81 5.12
CA ASN A 119 4.43 -3.37 6.04
C ASN A 119 3.05 -3.41 5.33
N ALA A 120 2.42 -4.58 5.30
CA ALA A 120 1.14 -4.77 4.60
C ALA A 120 -0.05 -4.16 5.36
N GLU A 121 0.08 -4.03 6.67
CA GLU A 121 -0.91 -3.45 7.56
C GLU A 121 -1.12 -1.96 7.22
N TYR A 122 -0.03 -1.21 7.01
CA TYR A 122 -0.11 0.19 6.54
C TYR A 122 -0.78 0.32 5.17
N ILE A 123 -0.52 -0.63 4.25
CA ILE A 123 -1.20 -0.64 2.95
C ILE A 123 -2.71 -0.83 3.15
N ALA A 124 -3.12 -1.77 3.99
CA ALA A 124 -4.53 -1.99 4.32
C ALA A 124 -5.19 -0.75 4.95
N ASP A 125 -4.51 -0.09 5.88
CA ASP A 125 -5.07 1.06 6.61
C ASP A 125 -5.14 2.34 5.77
N THR A 126 -4.45 2.37 4.64
CA THR A 126 -4.43 3.51 3.73
C THR A 126 -5.05 3.23 2.37
N THR A 127 -5.68 2.05 2.19
CA THR A 127 -6.54 1.74 1.05
C THR A 127 -7.98 2.06 1.42
N HIS A 128 -8.69 2.74 0.52
CA HIS A 128 -10.10 3.07 0.69
C HIS A 128 -10.95 1.79 0.69
N PRO A 129 -11.97 1.65 1.56
CA PRO A 129 -12.79 0.43 1.62
C PRO A 129 -13.54 0.09 0.33
N GLU A 130 -13.84 1.10 -0.50
CA GLU A 130 -14.47 0.91 -1.82
C GLU A 130 -13.47 0.70 -2.96
N SER A 131 -12.17 0.59 -2.65
CA SER A 131 -11.16 0.22 -3.65
C SER A 131 -11.48 -1.16 -4.21
N GLU A 132 -11.44 -1.31 -5.53
CA GLU A 132 -11.61 -2.63 -6.18
C GLU A 132 -10.53 -3.63 -5.76
N GLU A 133 -9.37 -3.15 -5.30
CA GLU A 133 -8.32 -4.00 -4.75
C GLU A 133 -8.65 -4.51 -3.34
N PHE A 134 -9.48 -3.79 -2.58
CA PHE A 134 -9.89 -4.16 -1.23
C PHE A 134 -11.00 -5.20 -1.27
N THR A 135 -10.62 -6.44 -1.61
CA THR A 135 -11.57 -7.55 -1.73
C THR A 135 -11.64 -8.43 -0.47
N GLY A 136 -12.87 -8.79 -0.10
CA GLY A 136 -13.15 -9.67 1.02
C GLY A 136 -12.87 -9.02 2.38
N SER A 137 -12.21 -9.77 3.27
CA SER A 137 -11.85 -9.29 4.61
C SER A 137 -10.54 -8.51 4.60
N ARG A 138 -10.32 -7.66 5.62
CA ARG A 138 -9.00 -7.02 5.83
C ARG A 138 -7.85 -8.04 5.91
N ALA A 139 -8.09 -9.21 6.49
CA ALA A 139 -7.09 -10.28 6.60
C ALA A 139 -6.73 -10.90 5.24
N SER A 140 -7.72 -11.12 4.37
CA SER A 140 -7.49 -11.60 2.99
C SER A 140 -6.78 -10.55 2.15
N TYR A 141 -7.14 -9.27 2.29
CA TYR A 141 -6.45 -8.18 1.61
C TYR A 141 -4.97 -8.08 2.04
N ILE A 142 -4.69 -8.11 3.34
CA ILE A 142 -3.30 -8.14 3.86
C ILE A 142 -2.53 -9.34 3.30
N SER A 143 -3.17 -10.50 3.19
CA SER A 143 -2.54 -11.70 2.62
C SER A 143 -2.20 -11.53 1.14
N ALA A 144 -3.08 -10.88 0.36
CA ALA A 144 -2.83 -10.53 -1.04
C ALA A 144 -1.68 -9.52 -1.16
N VAL A 145 -1.68 -8.45 -0.36
CA VAL A 145 -0.59 -7.46 -0.31
C VAL A 145 0.75 -8.14 0.02
N LYS A 146 0.78 -9.04 1.01
CA LYS A 146 1.98 -9.83 1.35
C LYS A 146 2.46 -10.70 0.18
N ALA A 147 1.54 -11.23 -0.64
CA ALA A 147 1.91 -11.98 -1.84
C ALA A 147 2.56 -11.08 -2.90
N THR A 148 1.99 -9.90 -3.17
CA THR A 148 2.57 -8.89 -4.06
C THR A 148 3.96 -8.46 -3.58
N GLN A 149 4.08 -8.17 -2.28
CA GLN A 149 5.34 -7.81 -1.64
C GLN A 149 6.44 -8.88 -1.79
N ARG A 150 6.10 -10.17 -1.82
CA ARG A 150 7.08 -11.24 -2.04
C ARG A 150 7.58 -11.29 -3.49
N ARG A 151 6.72 -10.93 -4.44
CA ARG A 151 7.04 -10.94 -5.88
C ARG A 151 7.80 -9.70 -6.32
N MET A 152 7.46 -8.53 -5.78
CA MET A 152 8.04 -7.26 -6.21
C MET A 152 9.22 -6.86 -5.33
N ASP A 153 10.41 -6.83 -5.93
CA ASP A 153 11.60 -6.21 -5.35
C ASP A 153 11.78 -4.81 -5.95
N LEU A 154 11.19 -3.84 -5.27
CA LEU A 154 11.11 -2.43 -5.68
C LEU A 154 12.51 -1.80 -5.77
N ARG A 155 12.74 -1.00 -6.83
CA ARG A 155 14.02 -0.35 -7.13
C ARG A 155 13.95 1.16 -7.08
N SER A 156 12.96 1.75 -7.73
CA SER A 156 12.80 3.21 -7.76
C SER A 156 11.34 3.63 -7.89
N LEU A 157 11.09 4.86 -7.46
CA LEU A 157 9.84 5.59 -7.64
C LEU A 157 10.18 6.98 -8.18
N GLU A 158 9.51 7.39 -9.25
CA GLU A 158 9.63 8.71 -9.83
C GLU A 158 8.23 9.31 -9.99
N VAL A 159 7.90 10.32 -9.19
CA VAL A 159 6.63 11.06 -9.32
C VAL A 159 6.73 12.01 -10.51
N LYS A 160 5.78 11.94 -11.44
CA LYS A 160 5.78 12.72 -12.69
C LYS A 160 4.85 13.92 -12.60
N LYS A 161 3.60 13.69 -12.20
CA LYS A 161 2.56 14.72 -12.21
C LYS A 161 1.61 14.48 -11.05
N ILE A 162 1.13 15.57 -10.46
CA ILE A 162 0.08 15.56 -9.44
C ILE A 162 -1.02 16.50 -9.92
N GLU A 163 -2.24 16.01 -9.97
CA GLU A 163 -3.42 16.76 -10.42
C GLU A 163 -4.52 16.68 -9.37
N GLU A 164 -5.25 17.77 -9.17
CA GLU A 164 -6.54 17.70 -8.46
C GLU A 164 -7.56 16.98 -9.34
N GLY A 165 -8.42 16.18 -8.72
CA GLY A 165 -9.58 15.62 -9.38
C GLY A 165 -10.65 16.68 -9.65
N ARG A 166 -11.65 16.29 -10.44
CA ARG A 166 -12.84 17.14 -10.66
C ARG A 166 -13.75 17.14 -9.43
N ALA A 167 -13.78 16.03 -8.69
CA ALA A 167 -14.46 15.97 -7.42
C ALA A 167 -13.64 16.68 -6.33
N PRO A 168 -14.28 17.32 -5.35
CA PRO A 168 -13.60 17.81 -4.16
C PRO A 168 -12.84 16.68 -3.48
N GLN A 169 -11.68 16.99 -2.89
CA GLN A 169 -10.90 16.03 -2.11
C GLN A 169 -10.46 14.79 -2.89
N GLU A 170 -10.32 14.92 -4.22
CA GLU A 170 -9.77 13.90 -5.11
C GLU A 170 -8.44 14.38 -5.70
N ALA A 171 -7.50 13.46 -5.91
CA ALA A 171 -6.25 13.74 -6.58
C ALA A 171 -5.80 12.55 -7.42
N PHE A 172 -5.05 12.84 -8.48
CA PHE A 172 -4.42 11.87 -9.36
C PHE A 172 -2.91 12.09 -9.35
N ILE A 173 -2.15 11.00 -9.32
CA ILE A 173 -0.69 11.06 -9.40
C ILE A 173 -0.21 10.12 -10.48
N ASP A 174 0.43 10.69 -11.49
CA ASP A 174 1.18 9.95 -12.49
C ASP A 174 2.60 9.72 -11.96
N PHE A 175 3.06 8.47 -11.96
CA PHE A 175 4.39 8.11 -11.52
C PHE A 175 4.93 6.91 -12.30
N LYS A 176 6.25 6.74 -12.22
CA LYS A 176 6.95 5.60 -12.78
C LYS A 176 7.58 4.81 -11.64
N MET A 177 7.36 3.50 -11.63
CA MET A 177 8.04 2.60 -10.69
C MET A 177 8.87 1.57 -11.44
N THR A 178 10.03 1.26 -10.90
CA THR A 178 10.87 0.15 -11.39
C THR A 178 11.00 -0.90 -10.29
N PHE A 179 10.84 -2.17 -10.65
CA PHE A 179 10.97 -3.30 -9.73
C PHE A 179 11.46 -4.55 -10.46
N MET A 180 12.07 -5.46 -9.73
CA MET A 180 12.39 -6.81 -10.22
C MET A 180 11.19 -7.71 -9.94
N ASP A 181 10.58 -8.31 -10.98
CA ASP A 181 9.54 -9.33 -10.80
C ASP A 181 10.22 -10.67 -10.47
N ARG A 182 10.13 -11.07 -9.19
CA ARG A 182 10.65 -12.36 -8.71
C ARG A 182 9.61 -13.48 -8.77
N GLY A 183 8.40 -13.20 -9.23
CA GLY A 183 7.34 -14.19 -9.35
C GLY A 183 7.28 -14.88 -10.71
N SER A 184 8.03 -14.41 -11.70
CA SER A 184 8.18 -15.07 -13.00
C SER A 184 9.29 -16.13 -12.95
N LYS A 185 9.26 -17.10 -13.89
CA LYS A 185 10.33 -18.10 -14.02
C LYS A 185 11.70 -17.47 -14.33
N ASN A 186 11.68 -16.32 -15.01
CA ASN A 186 12.85 -15.55 -15.41
C ASN A 186 12.73 -14.15 -14.82
N PRO A 187 13.32 -13.90 -13.62
CA PRO A 187 13.24 -12.60 -12.99
C PRO A 187 13.76 -11.49 -13.91
N SER A 188 12.98 -10.44 -14.07
CA SER A 188 13.28 -9.33 -14.97
C SER A 188 12.99 -7.98 -14.33
N LEU A 189 13.78 -6.98 -14.75
CA LEU A 189 13.57 -5.59 -14.33
C LEU A 189 12.41 -5.03 -15.15
N ILE A 190 11.32 -4.68 -14.47
CA ILE A 190 10.12 -4.11 -15.04
C ILE A 190 10.05 -2.63 -14.64
N THR A 191 9.69 -1.78 -15.60
CA THR A 191 9.33 -0.38 -15.35
C THR A 191 7.89 -0.17 -15.79
N ARG A 192 7.07 0.44 -14.92
CA ARG A 192 5.66 0.75 -15.20
C ARG A 192 5.39 2.22 -14.99
N ASN A 193 4.59 2.80 -15.88
CA ASN A 193 3.95 4.09 -15.66
C ASN A 193 2.54 3.81 -15.15
N GLU A 194 2.20 4.42 -14.03
CA GLU A 194 0.94 4.24 -13.34
C GLU A 194 0.33 5.60 -13.01
N ARG A 195 -0.99 5.66 -13.07
CA ARG A 195 -1.79 6.78 -12.61
C ARG A 195 -2.66 6.31 -11.47
N SER A 196 -2.28 6.66 -10.25
CA SER A 196 -3.08 6.34 -9.07
C SER A 196 -4.01 7.48 -8.71
N ARG A 197 -5.20 7.12 -8.23
CA ARG A 197 -6.20 8.04 -7.72
C ARG A 197 -6.24 7.96 -6.19
N PHE A 198 -6.53 9.11 -5.56
CA PHE A 198 -6.60 9.25 -4.11
C PHE A 198 -7.81 10.08 -3.72
N LEU A 199 -8.44 9.70 -2.60
CA LEU A 199 -9.56 10.41 -1.99
C LEU A 199 -9.20 10.85 -0.57
N CYS A 200 -9.54 12.07 -0.22
CA CYS A 200 -9.38 12.64 1.12
C CYS A 200 -10.72 12.50 1.86
N VAL A 201 -10.80 11.57 2.80
CA VAL A 201 -12.02 11.27 3.58
C VAL A 201 -11.74 11.54 5.05
N GLY A 202 -12.54 12.40 5.68
CA GLY A 202 -12.38 12.73 7.11
C GLY A 202 -11.01 13.30 7.46
N GLY A 203 -10.40 14.07 6.55
CA GLY A 203 -9.05 14.64 6.77
C GLY A 203 -7.90 13.66 6.52
N LYS A 204 -8.15 12.47 5.97
CA LYS A 204 -7.14 11.46 5.64
C LYS A 204 -7.17 11.13 4.15
N TRP A 205 -6.02 11.24 3.49
CA TRP A 205 -5.87 10.68 2.14
C TRP A 205 -5.92 9.15 2.18
N MET A 206 -6.57 8.54 1.20
CA MET A 206 -6.66 7.11 0.98
C MET A 206 -6.48 6.79 -0.50
N PHE A 207 -5.82 5.67 -0.79
CA PHE A 207 -5.70 5.13 -2.14
C PHE A 207 -7.01 4.47 -2.58
N ILE A 208 -7.49 4.76 -3.79
CA ILE A 208 -8.73 4.15 -4.31
C ILE A 208 -8.45 3.14 -5.43
N ASP A 209 -7.74 3.53 -6.47
CA ASP A 209 -7.45 2.71 -7.64
C ASP A 209 -6.19 3.21 -8.34
N SER A 210 -5.66 2.39 -9.24
CA SER A 210 -4.58 2.77 -10.13
C SER A 210 -4.76 2.13 -11.50
N ASP A 211 -4.62 2.95 -12.52
CA ASP A 211 -4.52 2.50 -13.90
C ASP A 211 -3.05 2.37 -14.30
N PHE A 212 -2.78 1.42 -15.20
CA PHE A 212 -1.47 1.26 -15.84
C PHE A 212 -1.60 1.65 -17.30
N GLU A 213 -0.72 2.53 -17.77
CA GLU A 213 -0.61 2.77 -19.21
C GLU A 213 0.13 1.58 -19.82
N GLN A 214 -0.50 0.92 -20.79
CA GLN A 214 0.18 -0.06 -21.64
C GLN A 214 1.05 0.72 -22.64
N THR A 215 2.32 0.92 -22.30
CA THR A 215 3.35 1.37 -23.24
C THR A 215 3.85 0.24 -24.11
#